data_AF-A0A445I562-F1
#
_entry.id   AF-A0A445I562-F1
#
_cell.length_a   1.000
_cell.length_b   1.000
_cell.length_c   1.000
_cell.angle_alpha   90.00
_cell.angle_beta   90.00
_cell.angle_gamma   90.00
#
_symmetry.space_group_name_H-M   'P 1'
#
loop_
_entity.id
_entity.type
_entity.pdbx_description
1 polymer ?
#
loop_
_entity_poly.entity_id
_entity_poly.type
_entity_poly.pdbx_seq_one_letter_code
_entity_poly.pdbx_strand_id
1 'polypeptide(L)'
;MNYRYMPKGAEAVHAANPDVLMILSGLNFDMNLSFIRNEAVKLSFNGKLMFEVHYYSFSDGQALTSGNPNQVCGQVTENVMTRAGFSLDQGWPLFVSEFGVDLRATSVNNNRHEAYLEWQPEAMQSGTEKEESRGNVVAVTIGFQR
;
A
#
# COMPACT_ATOMS: atom_id res chain seq x y z
N MET A 1 -14.06 -5.54 8.68
CA MET A 1 -14.23 -5.96 7.27
C MET A 1 -13.62 -7.34 7.10
N ASN A 2 -14.14 -8.19 6.20
CA ASN A 2 -13.72 -9.59 6.04
C ASN A 2 -13.14 -9.82 4.64
N TYR A 3 -11.85 -10.15 4.53
CA TYR A 3 -11.12 -10.35 3.27
C TYR A 3 -11.46 -11.68 2.54
N ARG A 4 -12.27 -12.55 3.15
CA ARG A 4 -12.60 -13.90 2.64
C ARG A 4 -13.09 -13.96 1.18
N TYR A 5 -13.66 -12.86 0.66
CA TYR A 5 -14.19 -12.80 -0.70
C TYR A 5 -13.20 -12.27 -1.73
N MET A 6 -12.13 -11.59 -1.33
CA MET A 6 -11.11 -11.09 -2.25
C MET A 6 -10.45 -12.20 -3.08
N PRO A 7 -10.06 -13.35 -2.50
CA PRO A 7 -9.49 -14.44 -3.29
C PRO A 7 -10.49 -14.98 -4.32
N LYS A 8 -11.77 -15.08 -3.94
CA LYS A 8 -12.84 -15.53 -4.87
C LYS A 8 -13.04 -14.58 -6.04
N GLY A 9 -12.96 -13.27 -5.79
CA GLY A 9 -13.02 -12.26 -6.84
C GLY A 9 -11.84 -12.35 -7.79
N ALA A 10 -10.63 -12.52 -7.24
CA ALA A 10 -9.42 -12.70 -8.03
C ALA A 10 -9.49 -13.96 -8.91
N GLU A 11 -9.94 -15.10 -8.36
CA GLU A 11 -10.14 -16.34 -9.11
C GLU A 11 -11.15 -16.17 -10.26
N ALA A 12 -12.28 -15.50 -9.99
CA ALA A 12 -13.30 -15.28 -11.01
C ALA A 12 -12.81 -14.39 -12.15
N VAL A 13 -12.03 -13.34 -11.84
CA VAL A 13 -11.44 -12.45 -12.85
C VAL A 13 -10.38 -13.18 -13.65
N HIS A 14 -9.48 -13.91 -12.99
CA HIS A 14 -8.43 -14.68 -13.66
C HIS A 14 -9.01 -15.78 -14.57
N ALA A 15 -10.07 -16.45 -14.14
CA ALA A 15 -10.78 -17.43 -14.97
C ALA A 15 -11.43 -16.80 -16.21
N ALA A 16 -11.87 -15.55 -16.13
CA ALA A 16 -12.46 -14.82 -17.25
C ALA A 16 -11.40 -14.25 -18.21
N ASN A 17 -10.28 -13.77 -17.68
CA ASN A 17 -9.14 -13.31 -18.46
C ASN A 17 -7.84 -13.58 -17.70
N PRO A 18 -7.05 -14.59 -18.09
CA PRO A 18 -5.84 -14.92 -17.37
C PRO A 18 -4.74 -13.87 -17.55
N ASP A 19 -4.81 -12.97 -18.54
CA ASP A 19 -3.76 -12.01 -18.90
C ASP A 19 -3.73 -10.74 -18.05
N VAL A 20 -4.78 -10.49 -17.24
CA VAL A 20 -4.82 -9.30 -16.40
C VAL A 20 -3.96 -9.46 -15.13
N LEU A 21 -3.40 -8.35 -14.68
CA LEU A 21 -2.79 -8.24 -13.35
C LEU A 21 -3.88 -8.09 -12.29
N MET A 22 -3.72 -8.79 -11.18
CA MET A 22 -4.64 -8.74 -10.05
C MET A 22 -4.08 -7.89 -8.94
N ILE A 23 -4.84 -6.86 -8.55
CA ILE A 23 -4.50 -5.96 -7.46
C ILE A 23 -5.45 -6.23 -6.30
N LEU A 24 -4.93 -6.61 -5.14
CA LEU A 24 -5.72 -6.76 -3.92
C LEU A 24 -5.49 -5.57 -2.98
N SER A 25 -6.57 -4.84 -2.68
CA SER A 25 -6.51 -3.65 -1.83
C SER A 25 -6.39 -3.99 -0.35
N GLY A 26 -5.82 -3.06 0.42
CA GLY A 26 -5.87 -3.10 1.88
C GLY A 26 -7.29 -3.12 2.44
N LEU A 27 -7.39 -3.29 3.75
CA LEU A 27 -8.64 -3.03 4.49
C LEU A 27 -8.55 -1.66 5.17
N ASN A 28 -9.70 -1.15 5.63
CA ASN A 28 -9.81 0.12 6.36
C ASN A 28 -9.32 1.31 5.51
N PHE A 29 -10.14 1.68 4.52
CA PHE A 29 -9.81 2.67 3.48
C PHE A 29 -8.54 2.32 2.71
N ASP A 30 -8.37 1.03 2.45
CA ASP A 30 -7.23 0.47 1.72
C ASP A 30 -5.87 0.79 2.37
N MET A 31 -5.81 1.12 3.66
CA MET A 31 -4.56 1.52 4.34
C MET A 31 -3.82 0.36 5.02
N ASN A 32 -4.39 -0.85 5.06
CA ASN A 32 -3.88 -1.90 5.95
C ASN A 32 -3.91 -3.31 5.32
N LEU A 33 -2.73 -3.90 5.13
CA LEU A 33 -2.50 -5.27 4.65
C LEU A 33 -2.17 -6.25 5.78
N SER A 34 -2.22 -5.87 7.05
CA SER A 34 -1.80 -6.75 8.16
C SER A 34 -2.57 -8.08 8.24
N PHE A 35 -3.74 -8.17 7.61
CA PHE A 35 -4.54 -9.39 7.52
C PHE A 35 -3.87 -10.52 6.72
N ILE A 36 -2.90 -10.21 5.85
CA ILE A 36 -2.10 -11.20 5.12
C ILE A 36 -0.69 -11.39 5.69
N ARG A 37 -0.34 -10.71 6.79
CA ARG A 37 1.03 -10.71 7.32
C ARG A 37 1.60 -12.11 7.58
N ASN A 38 0.79 -13.01 8.11
CA ASN A 38 1.26 -14.34 8.48
C ASN A 38 1.08 -15.36 7.33
N GLU A 39 0.20 -15.07 6.38
CA GLU A 39 -0.13 -15.99 5.30
C GLU A 39 -0.63 -15.22 4.07
N ALA A 40 0.03 -15.45 2.93
CA ALA A 40 -0.37 -14.88 1.65
C ALA A 40 -1.77 -15.34 1.25
N VAL A 41 -2.39 -14.59 0.34
CA VAL A 41 -3.63 -15.05 -0.30
C VAL A 41 -3.35 -16.31 -1.13
N LYS A 42 -4.09 -17.38 -0.87
CA LYS A 42 -4.03 -18.61 -1.67
C LYS A 42 -4.87 -18.44 -2.94
N LEU A 43 -4.20 -18.52 -4.08
CA LEU A 43 -4.79 -18.46 -5.43
C LEU A 43 -4.27 -19.65 -6.25
N SER A 44 -5.03 -20.06 -7.27
CA SER A 44 -4.61 -21.12 -8.19
C SER A 44 -3.58 -20.66 -9.22
N PHE A 45 -3.28 -19.36 -9.26
CA PHE A 45 -2.33 -18.72 -10.18
C PHE A 45 -1.24 -17.96 -9.40
N ASN A 46 -0.12 -17.72 -10.07
CA ASN A 46 1.04 -17.01 -9.52
C ASN A 46 1.56 -15.95 -10.52
N GLY A 47 2.48 -15.09 -10.09
CA GLY A 47 3.12 -14.08 -10.95
C GLY A 47 2.18 -12.99 -11.49
N LYS A 48 0.92 -12.95 -11.05
CA LYS A 48 -0.09 -11.96 -11.48
C LYS A 48 -0.78 -11.27 -10.31
N LEU A 49 -0.22 -11.35 -9.10
CA LEU A 49 -0.79 -10.75 -7.89
C LEU A 49 0.12 -9.62 -7.40
N MET A 50 -0.49 -8.47 -7.15
CA MET A 50 0.11 -7.30 -6.49
C MET A 50 -0.84 -6.83 -5.38
N PHE A 51 -0.30 -6.21 -4.33
CA PHE A 51 -1.07 -5.55 -3.29
C PHE A 51 -1.04 -4.05 -3.47
N GLU A 52 -2.11 -3.37 -3.07
CA GLU A 52 -2.14 -1.91 -3.00
C GLU A 52 -2.47 -1.40 -1.60
N VAL A 53 -1.97 -0.20 -1.30
CA VAL A 53 -2.45 0.60 -0.17
C VAL A 53 -2.64 2.06 -0.52
N HIS A 54 -3.52 2.72 0.23
CA HIS A 54 -3.66 4.16 0.25
C HIS A 54 -2.85 4.78 1.39
N TYR A 55 -2.24 5.93 1.15
CA TYR A 55 -1.47 6.67 2.16
C TYR A 55 -1.84 8.16 2.20
N TYR A 56 -2.50 8.59 3.28
CA TYR A 56 -2.82 10.00 3.47
C TYR A 56 -2.17 10.58 4.72
N SER A 57 -1.90 11.87 4.68
CA SER A 57 -1.40 12.62 5.85
C SER A 57 -2.31 12.49 7.09
N PHE A 58 -3.62 12.34 6.92
CA PHE A 58 -4.53 12.15 8.05
C PHE A 58 -4.61 10.68 8.54
N SER A 59 -3.99 9.72 7.85
CA SER A 59 -4.01 8.29 8.19
C SER A 59 -3.32 7.93 9.51
N ASP A 60 -2.52 8.85 10.05
CA ASP A 60 -1.80 8.75 11.32
C ASP A 60 -2.40 9.64 12.44
N GLY A 61 -3.51 10.34 12.14
CA GLY A 61 -4.31 11.09 13.12
C GLY A 61 -3.54 12.21 13.85
N GLN A 62 -3.95 12.49 15.08
CA GLN A 62 -3.30 13.50 15.94
C GLN A 62 -1.98 13.02 16.55
N ALA A 63 -1.54 11.78 16.30
CA ALA A 63 -0.29 11.23 16.84
C ALA A 63 0.95 12.05 16.44
N LEU A 64 0.80 12.88 15.41
CA LEU A 64 1.81 13.73 14.81
C LEU A 64 1.84 15.17 15.40
N THR A 65 1.01 15.47 16.39
CA THR A 65 0.88 16.83 16.97
C THR A 65 1.95 17.20 17.99
N SER A 66 2.66 16.23 18.58
CA SER A 66 3.67 16.48 19.60
C SER A 66 4.87 15.55 19.46
N GLY A 67 6.05 16.10 19.26
CA GLY A 67 7.31 15.36 19.12
C GLY A 67 8.35 16.18 18.35
N ASN A 68 9.61 15.74 18.29
CA ASN A 68 10.54 16.30 17.31
C ASN A 68 10.30 15.67 15.91
N PRO A 69 10.75 16.29 14.81
CA PRO A 69 10.53 15.76 13.46
C PRO A 69 11.04 14.33 13.26
N ASN A 70 12.20 13.96 13.82
CA ASN A 70 12.77 12.63 13.67
C ASN A 70 11.90 11.55 14.33
N GLN A 71 11.31 11.85 15.49
CA GLN A 71 10.37 10.96 16.18
C GLN A 71 9.10 10.76 15.36
N VAL A 72 8.59 11.83 14.78
CA VAL A 72 7.42 11.79 13.89
C VAL A 72 7.71 10.95 12.66
N CYS A 73 8.84 11.18 11.98
CA CYS A 73 9.24 10.38 10.82
C CYS A 73 9.43 8.90 11.19
N GLY A 74 10.05 8.60 12.33
CA GLY A 74 10.21 7.23 12.81
C GLY A 74 8.87 6.52 13.01
N GLN A 75 7.91 7.19 13.64
CA GLN A 75 6.56 6.65 13.87
C GLN A 75 5.77 6.44 12.58
N VAL A 76 5.82 7.40 11.65
CA VAL A 76 5.15 7.27 10.34
C VAL A 76 5.75 6.09 9.57
N THR A 77 7.08 6.00 9.49
CA THR A 77 7.76 4.88 8.84
C THR A 77 7.38 3.55 9.49
N GLU A 78 7.40 3.45 10.82
CA GLU A 78 7.01 2.23 11.53
C GLU A 78 5.56 1.84 11.25
N ASN A 79 4.64 2.81 11.20
CA ASN A 79 3.23 2.58 10.86
C ASN A 79 3.08 2.04 9.43
N VAL A 80 3.76 2.65 8.46
CA VAL A 80 3.72 2.22 7.06
C VAL A 80 4.31 0.81 6.91
N MET A 81 5.47 0.54 7.51
CA MET A 81 6.10 -0.78 7.48
C MET A 81 5.22 -1.84 8.15
N THR A 82 4.56 -1.47 9.25
CA THR A 82 3.64 -2.36 9.97
C THR A 82 2.37 -2.63 9.17
N ARG A 83 1.83 -1.65 8.46
CA ARG A 83 0.57 -1.83 7.74
C ARG A 83 0.74 -2.47 6.37
N ALA A 84 1.84 -2.18 5.68
CA ALA A 84 2.02 -2.54 4.28
C ALA A 84 3.44 -2.99 3.96
N GLY A 85 4.46 -2.27 4.43
CA GLY A 85 5.85 -2.48 4.00
C GLY A 85 6.40 -3.89 4.27
N PHE A 86 5.88 -4.60 5.28
CA PHE A 86 6.24 -6.01 5.52
C PHE A 86 6.02 -6.92 4.29
N SER A 87 5.13 -6.57 3.37
CA SER A 87 4.87 -7.37 2.17
C SER A 87 6.08 -7.38 1.24
N LEU A 88 6.86 -6.30 1.20
CA LEU A 88 8.10 -6.21 0.42
C LEU A 88 9.16 -7.17 0.97
N ASP A 89 9.29 -7.29 2.30
CA ASP A 89 10.19 -8.25 2.95
C ASP A 89 9.79 -9.70 2.65
N GLN A 90 8.52 -9.94 2.32
CA GLN A 90 7.98 -11.24 1.93
C GLN A 90 8.06 -11.50 0.41
N GLY A 91 8.60 -10.55 -0.36
CA GLY A 91 8.72 -10.63 -1.81
C GLY A 91 7.40 -10.43 -2.56
N TRP A 92 6.40 -9.82 -1.92
CA TRP A 92 5.11 -9.54 -2.54
C TRP A 92 5.07 -8.11 -3.08
N PRO A 93 4.81 -7.92 -4.39
CA PRO A 93 4.74 -6.60 -4.99
C PRO A 93 3.72 -5.70 -4.28
N LEU A 94 4.14 -4.49 -3.93
CA LEU A 94 3.32 -3.48 -3.27
C LEU A 94 3.33 -2.19 -4.08
N PHE A 95 2.16 -1.64 -4.33
CA PHE A 95 1.97 -0.37 -5.02
C PHE A 95 1.17 0.59 -4.14
N VAL A 96 1.58 1.86 -4.09
CA VAL A 96 0.80 2.92 -3.44
C VAL A 96 -0.07 3.56 -4.51
N SER A 97 -1.35 3.19 -4.56
CA SER A 97 -2.27 3.60 -5.63
C SER A 97 -2.92 4.95 -5.39
N GLU A 98 -3.07 5.34 -4.13
CA GLU A 98 -3.59 6.64 -3.76
C GLU A 98 -2.76 7.24 -2.62
N PHE A 99 -2.38 8.50 -2.77
CA PHE A 99 -1.72 9.23 -1.70
C PHE A 99 -2.08 10.71 -1.69
N GLY A 100 -2.07 11.32 -0.51
CA GLY A 100 -2.44 12.73 -0.37
C GLY A 100 -1.91 13.38 0.91
N VAL A 101 -1.23 14.50 0.74
CA VAL A 101 -0.75 15.34 1.84
C VAL A 101 -1.32 16.74 1.70
N ASP A 102 -1.76 17.31 2.82
CA ASP A 102 -2.18 18.70 2.85
C ASP A 102 -0.95 19.64 2.90
N LEU A 103 -0.58 20.18 1.74
CA LEU A 103 0.58 21.08 1.55
C LEU A 103 0.27 22.56 1.84
N ARG A 104 -0.90 22.87 2.41
CA ARG A 104 -1.26 24.29 2.66
C ARG A 104 -0.48 24.92 3.82
N ALA A 105 0.36 24.16 4.52
CA ALA A 105 1.14 24.60 5.69
C ALA A 105 0.30 25.27 6.80
N THR A 106 -1.03 25.05 6.82
CA THR A 106 -1.95 25.70 7.75
C THR A 106 -1.92 25.11 9.15
N SER A 107 -1.17 24.02 9.36
CA SER A 107 -0.99 23.37 10.67
C SER A 107 0.45 22.87 10.83
N VAL A 108 0.93 22.78 12.08
CA VAL A 108 2.25 22.19 12.41
C VAL A 108 2.37 20.76 11.89
N ASN A 109 1.25 20.05 11.74
CA ASN A 109 1.20 18.70 11.20
C ASN A 109 1.56 18.68 9.70
N ASN A 110 1.02 19.62 8.92
CA ASN A 110 1.25 19.70 7.47
C ASN A 110 2.74 19.89 7.14
N ASN A 111 3.41 20.79 7.85
CA ASN A 111 4.84 21.09 7.63
C ASN A 111 5.76 19.91 7.93
N ARG A 112 5.30 18.94 8.73
CA ARG A 112 6.08 17.75 9.10
C ARG A 112 5.84 16.58 8.16
N HIS A 113 4.65 16.48 7.57
CA HIS A 113 4.41 15.53 6.49
C HIS A 113 5.19 15.87 5.20
N GLU A 114 5.43 17.16 4.93
CA GLU A 114 6.28 17.59 3.82
C GLU A 114 7.70 16.99 3.92
N ALA A 115 8.30 17.02 5.11
CA ALA A 115 9.61 16.42 5.37
C ALA A 115 9.61 14.89 5.18
N TYR A 116 8.48 14.21 5.41
CA TYR A 116 8.35 12.77 5.18
C TYR A 116 8.23 12.43 3.69
N LEU A 117 7.46 13.20 2.91
CA LEU A 117 7.36 13.01 1.45
C LEU A 117 8.71 13.18 0.75
N GLU A 118 9.54 14.10 1.24
CA GLU A 118 10.91 14.29 0.75
C GLU A 118 11.81 13.07 1.02
N TRP A 119 11.57 12.33 2.12
CA TRP A 119 12.30 11.13 2.52
C TRP A 119 11.74 9.81 1.95
N GLN A 120 10.51 9.81 1.43
CA GLN A 120 9.88 8.60 0.88
C GLN A 120 10.67 7.90 -0.23
N PRO A 121 11.36 8.61 -1.15
CA PRO A 121 12.21 7.94 -2.12
C PRO A 121 13.23 7.02 -1.45
N GLU A 122 13.84 7.43 -0.34
CA GLU A 122 14.88 6.64 0.34
C GLU A 122 14.31 5.44 1.11
N ALA A 123 13.13 5.59 1.72
CA ALA A 123 12.46 4.52 2.46
C ALA A 123 11.80 3.46 1.55
N MET A 124 11.38 3.84 0.34
CA MET A 124 10.73 2.95 -0.64
C MET A 124 11.71 2.35 -1.68
N GLN A 125 12.99 2.73 -1.64
CA GLN A 125 14.01 2.30 -2.60
C GLN A 125 14.55 0.87 -2.38
N SER A 126 14.05 0.09 -1.41
CA SER A 126 14.58 -1.25 -1.09
C SER A 126 14.22 -2.35 -2.09
N GLY A 127 13.65 -2.03 -3.26
CA GLY A 127 13.30 -3.03 -4.28
C GLY A 127 13.09 -2.42 -5.66
N THR A 128 14.16 -1.94 -6.31
CA THR A 128 14.09 -1.55 -7.72
C THR A 128 14.55 -2.71 -8.60
N GLU A 129 13.60 -3.52 -9.08
CA GLU A 129 13.78 -4.29 -10.30
C GLU A 129 13.27 -3.46 -11.49
N LYS A 130 14.11 -3.33 -12.53
CA LYS A 130 13.69 -2.73 -13.80
C LYS A 130 12.79 -3.72 -14.52
N GLU A 131 11.49 -3.49 -14.50
CA GLU A 131 10.54 -4.20 -15.36
C GLU A 131 10.28 -3.38 -16.64
N GLU A 132 10.75 -3.88 -17.79
CA GLU A 132 10.49 -3.29 -19.11
C GLU A 132 9.14 -3.83 -19.61
N SER A 133 8.06 -3.07 -19.43
CA SER A 133 6.73 -3.49 -19.89
C SER A 133 6.64 -3.44 -21.42
N ARG A 134 6.66 -4.61 -22.08
CA ARG A 134 6.32 -4.75 -23.50
C ARG A 134 4.85 -5.10 -23.64
N GLY A 135 4.01 -4.08 -23.83
CA GLY A 135 2.57 -4.23 -24.11
C GLY A 135 1.68 -3.42 -23.17
N ASN A 136 0.39 -3.35 -23.50
CA ASN A 136 -0.61 -2.75 -22.63
C ASN A 136 -0.89 -3.70 -21.46
N VAL A 137 -0.45 -3.36 -20.25
CA VAL A 137 -0.82 -4.10 -19.04
C VAL A 137 -2.20 -3.63 -18.59
N VAL A 138 -3.14 -4.57 -18.45
CA VAL A 138 -4.46 -4.30 -17.87
C VAL A 138 -4.49 -4.89 -16.47
N ALA A 139 -4.89 -4.08 -15.50
CA ALA A 139 -5.02 -4.51 -14.11
C ALA A 139 -6.47 -4.40 -13.64
N VAL A 140 -6.88 -5.29 -12.73
CA VAL A 140 -8.18 -5.24 -12.08
C VAL A 140 -7.96 -5.26 -10.56
N THR A 141 -8.58 -4.29 -9.89
CA THR A 141 -8.51 -4.13 -8.44
C THR A 141 -9.68 -4.81 -7.73
N ILE A 142 -9.40 -5.55 -6.67
CA ILE A 142 -10.37 -6.21 -5.79
C ILE A 142 -10.16 -5.69 -4.37
N GLY A 143 -11.12 -4.93 -3.86
CA GLY A 143 -11.04 -4.30 -2.55
C GLY A 143 -12.42 -4.05 -1.93
N PHE A 144 -12.43 -3.49 -0.72
CA PHE A 144 -13.66 -3.09 -0.02
C PHE A 144 -13.69 -1.58 0.18
N GLN A 145 -14.42 -0.87 -0.66
CA GLN A 145 -14.68 0.56 -0.48
C GLN A 145 -15.85 0.77 0.49
N ARG A 146 -15.54 1.09 1.75
CA ARG A 146 -16.46 1.80 2.67
C ARG A 146 -15.69 2.68 3.63
#